data_AF-A0A5D0PEK5-F1
#
_entry.id   AF-A0A5D0PEK5-F1
#
_cell.length_a   1.000
_cell.length_b   1.000
_cell.length_c   1.000
_cell.angle_alpha   90.00
_cell.angle_beta   90.00
_cell.angle_gamma   90.00
#
_symmetry.space_group_name_H-M   'P 1'
#
loop_
_entity.id
_entity.type
_entity.pdbx_description
1 polymer ?
#
loop_
_entity_poly.entity_id
_entity_poly.type
_entity_poly.pdbx_seq_one_letter_code
_entity_poly.pdbx_strand_id
1 'polypeptide(L)'
;MENWIDQPITDPAIPERDRRRMTSAQDGWRSGVSSRLLGRPESEPPRWVRHLFGLGGFCAAESGALLGLMAFDTGRESTGLAAMMIFLTGVLFVGVSRPNPVERLARKHAGRYVVPAELDDPALDLLARARRAIRDVTGSRVHRLGLLDAIANDVVLPERLWEIAHLVRVHTDLRAEQALALTEVITPELTAVLKPQQDALRRSVAAVTERVWELEAYASRVRSADSALRASELQESNGKYLELLARTGDEESVRALSAEADALTRTLREAVAVGQTL
;
A
#
# COMPACT_ATOMS: atom_id res chain seq x y z
N MET A 1 -5.56 -14.83 -7.38
CA MET A 1 -5.10 -14.08 -6.21
C MET A 1 -4.45 -12.81 -6.73
N GLU A 2 -5.07 -11.66 -6.49
CA GLU A 2 -4.52 -10.34 -6.84
C GLU A 2 -3.07 -10.23 -6.33
N ASN A 3 -2.11 -9.85 -7.16
CA ASN A 3 -0.72 -9.67 -6.74
C ASN A 3 -0.58 -8.36 -5.94
N TRP A 4 -1.04 -8.38 -4.69
CA TRP A 4 -1.04 -7.21 -3.80
C TRP A 4 0.38 -6.75 -3.43
N ILE A 5 1.39 -7.61 -3.64
CA ILE A 5 2.79 -7.31 -3.36
C ILE A 5 3.30 -6.14 -4.21
N ASP A 6 2.74 -5.98 -5.42
CA ASP A 6 3.11 -4.88 -6.30
C ASP A 6 2.36 -3.59 -5.94
N GLN A 7 1.22 -3.65 -5.25
CA GLN A 7 0.39 -2.47 -5.02
C GLN A 7 0.93 -1.59 -3.89
N PRO A 8 1.30 -0.32 -4.16
CA PRO A 8 1.80 0.57 -3.12
C PRO A 8 0.67 0.92 -2.15
N ILE A 9 0.97 0.78 -0.87
CA ILE A 9 0.15 1.33 0.20
C ILE A 9 0.52 2.80 0.30
N THR A 10 -0.48 3.68 0.25
CA THR A 10 -0.29 5.12 0.16
C THR A 10 -0.88 5.80 1.38
N ASP A 11 -0.24 6.89 1.80
CA ASP A 11 -0.73 7.75 2.87
C ASP A 11 -2.14 8.26 2.54
N PRO A 12 -3.15 8.03 3.40
CA PRO A 12 -4.50 8.55 3.19
C PRO A 12 -4.56 10.07 3.01
N ALA A 13 -3.60 10.82 3.57
CA ALA A 13 -3.50 12.27 3.41
C ALA A 13 -3.11 12.71 1.98
N ILE A 14 -2.63 11.81 1.12
CA ILE A 14 -2.40 12.11 -0.29
C ILE A 14 -3.76 12.33 -0.99
N PRO A 15 -3.93 13.42 -1.76
CA PRO A 15 -5.15 13.67 -2.51
C PRO A 15 -5.53 12.49 -3.40
N GLU A 16 -6.81 12.11 -3.39
CA GLU A 16 -7.36 10.98 -4.14
C GLU A 16 -6.97 10.98 -5.62
N ARG A 17 -6.92 12.17 -6.24
CA ARG A 17 -6.51 12.34 -7.64
C ARG A 17 -5.07 11.90 -7.88
N ASP A 18 -4.16 12.21 -6.96
CA ASP A 18 -2.75 11.83 -7.04
C ASP A 18 -2.61 10.33 -6.76
N ARG A 19 -3.33 9.81 -5.76
CA ARG A 19 -3.36 8.38 -5.41
C ARG A 19 -3.79 7.51 -6.59
N ARG A 20 -4.92 7.84 -7.22
CA ARG A 20 -5.42 7.13 -8.42
C ARG A 20 -4.41 7.15 -9.55
N ARG A 21 -3.70 8.27 -9.76
CA ARG A 21 -2.68 8.38 -10.80
C ARG A 21 -1.47 7.50 -10.52
N MET A 22 -1.08 7.33 -9.25
CA MET A 22 0.00 6.41 -8.86
C MET A 22 -0.42 4.95 -9.10
N THR A 23 -1.65 4.59 -8.76
CA THR A 23 -2.18 3.23 -8.96
C THR A 23 -2.44 2.91 -10.43
N SER A 24 -3.12 3.80 -11.17
CA SER A 24 -3.48 3.59 -12.59
C SER A 24 -2.27 3.58 -13.51
N ALA A 25 -1.22 4.31 -13.14
CA ALA A 25 0.05 4.24 -13.84
C ALA A 25 0.61 2.83 -13.81
N GLN A 26 0.46 2.13 -12.70
CA GLN A 26 1.04 0.81 -12.50
C GLN A 26 0.32 -0.31 -13.27
N ASP A 27 -0.99 -0.20 -13.50
CA ASP A 27 -1.74 -1.17 -14.30
C ASP A 27 -1.31 -1.19 -15.78
N GLY A 28 -0.86 -0.05 -16.31
CA GLY A 28 -0.25 0.02 -17.65
C GLY A 28 1.17 -0.60 -17.71
N TRP A 29 1.76 -0.94 -16.56
CA TRP A 29 3.17 -1.32 -16.40
C TRP A 29 3.37 -2.82 -16.11
N ARG A 30 2.31 -3.64 -16.26
CA ARG A 30 2.31 -5.12 -16.14
C ARG A 30 3.24 -5.86 -17.12
N SER A 31 3.97 -5.16 -18.00
CA SER A 31 4.91 -5.74 -18.96
C SER A 31 6.31 -6.07 -18.41
N GLY A 32 6.48 -6.13 -17.08
CA GLY A 32 7.54 -6.93 -16.46
C GLY A 32 8.87 -6.24 -16.09
N VAL A 33 8.93 -4.91 -15.94
CA VAL A 33 10.22 -4.22 -15.68
C VAL A 33 10.26 -3.33 -14.41
N SER A 34 9.14 -3.08 -13.72
CA SER A 34 9.03 -1.76 -13.06
C SER A 34 8.76 -1.68 -11.54
N SER A 35 8.96 -2.74 -10.75
CA SER A 35 9.04 -2.55 -9.28
C SER A 35 10.20 -1.60 -8.90
N ARG A 36 11.26 -1.55 -9.71
CA ARG A 36 12.41 -0.65 -9.51
C ARG A 36 12.13 0.85 -9.68
N LEU A 37 11.02 1.25 -10.29
CA LEU A 37 10.76 2.66 -10.63
C LEU A 37 9.95 3.42 -9.57
N LEU A 38 9.26 2.70 -8.67
CA LEU A 38 8.72 3.26 -7.42
C LEU A 38 9.68 3.02 -6.24
N GLY A 39 10.68 2.17 -6.42
CA GLY A 39 11.76 1.97 -5.47
C GLY A 39 12.50 3.24 -5.15
N ARG A 40 13.02 3.26 -3.90
CA ARG A 40 13.81 4.31 -3.24
C ARG A 40 14.23 5.39 -4.25
N PRO A 41 13.66 6.62 -4.19
CA PRO A 41 14.05 7.66 -5.13
C PRO A 41 15.57 7.76 -5.03
N GLU A 42 16.28 7.37 -6.08
CA GLU A 42 17.74 7.48 -6.10
C GLU A 42 18.05 8.92 -5.71
N SER A 43 18.92 9.07 -4.71
CA SER A 43 19.45 10.36 -4.28
C SER A 43 19.79 11.14 -5.54
N GLU A 44 19.25 12.36 -5.70
CA GLU A 44 19.48 13.14 -6.93
C GLU A 44 20.97 13.09 -7.27
N PRO A 45 21.35 12.80 -8.53
CA PRO A 45 22.73 12.94 -8.92
C PRO A 45 23.10 14.40 -8.62
N PRO A 46 24.21 14.64 -7.89
CA PRO A 46 24.55 15.94 -7.35
C PRO A 46 24.52 17.01 -8.46
N ARG A 47 24.17 18.26 -8.12
CA ARG A 47 23.88 19.34 -9.09
C ARG A 47 24.88 19.44 -10.26
N TRP A 48 26.16 19.11 -10.03
CA TRP A 48 27.20 19.06 -11.06
C TRP A 48 26.98 17.99 -12.15
N VAL A 49 26.34 16.86 -11.85
CA VAL A 49 25.97 15.82 -12.82
C VAL A 49 24.85 16.32 -13.74
N ARG A 50 23.86 17.08 -13.23
CA ARG A 50 22.88 17.77 -14.09
C ARG A 50 23.55 18.80 -14.99
N HIS A 51 24.56 19.50 -14.48
CA HIS A 51 25.35 20.40 -15.32
C HIS A 51 26.17 19.65 -16.37
N LEU A 52 26.68 18.45 -16.09
CA LEU A 52 27.37 17.60 -17.09
C LEU A 52 26.43 17.08 -18.18
N PHE A 53 25.23 16.62 -17.83
CA PHE A 53 24.23 16.23 -18.83
C PHE A 53 23.69 17.44 -19.62
N GLY A 54 23.55 18.59 -18.96
CA GLY A 54 23.23 19.87 -19.62
C GLY A 54 24.34 20.35 -20.55
N LEU A 55 25.61 20.24 -20.14
CA LEU A 55 26.78 20.55 -20.97
C LEU A 55 26.88 19.60 -22.15
N GLY A 56 26.63 18.31 -21.95
CA GLY A 56 26.63 17.31 -23.02
C GLY A 56 25.57 17.60 -24.09
N GLY A 57 24.38 18.06 -23.68
CA GLY A 57 23.34 18.54 -24.60
C GLY A 57 23.73 19.83 -25.34
N PHE A 58 24.42 20.75 -24.67
CA PHE A 58 24.94 21.98 -25.28
C PHE A 58 26.04 21.68 -26.31
N CYS A 59 26.98 20.79 -25.98
CA CYS A 59 28.02 20.34 -26.90
C CYS A 59 27.44 19.61 -28.11
N ALA A 60 26.40 18.78 -27.94
CA ALA A 60 25.73 18.10 -29.04
C ALA A 60 24.97 19.08 -29.96
N ALA A 61 24.33 20.10 -29.37
CA ALA A 61 23.64 21.16 -30.12
C ALA A 61 24.61 22.06 -30.89
N GLU A 62 25.74 22.46 -30.28
CA GLU A 62 26.80 23.21 -30.97
C GLU A 62 27.48 22.38 -32.06
N SER A 63 27.71 21.08 -31.83
CA SER A 63 28.27 20.18 -32.85
C SER A 63 27.34 20.08 -34.07
N GLY A 64 26.02 19.98 -33.84
CA GLY A 64 25.02 19.98 -34.90
C GLY A 64 24.92 21.30 -35.66
N ALA A 65 25.07 22.44 -34.95
CA ALA A 65 25.07 23.76 -35.55
C ALA A 65 26.33 24.01 -36.40
N LEU A 66 27.51 23.60 -35.91
CA LEU A 66 28.78 23.70 -36.64
C LEU A 66 28.81 22.79 -37.88
N LEU A 67 28.28 21.56 -37.78
CA LEU A 67 28.11 20.67 -38.92
C LEU A 67 27.12 21.24 -39.96
N GLY A 68 26.03 21.87 -39.51
CA GLY A 68 25.08 22.55 -40.40
C GLY A 68 25.67 23.77 -41.10
N LEU A 69 26.53 24.53 -40.42
CA LEU A 69 27.23 25.70 -40.98
C LEU A 69 28.29 25.28 -42.00
N MET A 70 29.03 24.19 -41.75
CA MET A 70 29.98 23.63 -42.74
C MET A 70 29.28 22.99 -43.95
N ALA A 71 28.10 22.40 -43.76
CA ALA A 71 27.31 21.85 -44.87
C ALA A 71 26.75 22.92 -45.82
N PHE A 72 26.60 24.17 -45.35
CA PHE A 72 26.08 25.29 -46.13
C PHE A 72 27.02 25.72 -47.27
N ASP A 73 28.31 25.42 -47.17
CA ASP A 73 29.32 25.73 -48.19
C ASP A 73 29.42 24.64 -49.28
N THR A 74 28.77 23.48 -49.09
CA THR A 74 28.96 22.28 -49.93
C THR A 74 27.83 21.99 -50.93
N GLY A 75 26.90 22.93 -51.13
CA GLY A 75 25.85 22.81 -52.14
C GLY A 75 24.50 22.27 -51.63
N ARG A 76 23.45 22.56 -52.41
CA ARG A 76 22.03 22.57 -52.01
C ARG A 76 21.46 21.25 -51.46
N GLU A 77 22.13 20.12 -51.70
CA GLU A 77 21.66 18.78 -51.32
C GLU A 77 21.93 18.40 -49.85
N SER A 78 22.94 19.00 -49.20
CA SER A 78 23.32 18.69 -47.81
C SER A 78 22.41 19.36 -46.76
N THR A 79 21.78 20.47 -47.13
CA THR A 79 20.93 21.30 -46.25
C THR A 79 19.73 20.53 -45.67
N GLY A 80 19.15 19.61 -46.46
CA GLY A 80 18.00 18.80 -46.02
C GLY A 80 18.35 17.78 -44.95
N LEU A 81 19.53 17.15 -45.07
CA LEU A 81 20.00 16.15 -44.10
C LEU A 81 20.40 16.78 -42.77
N ALA A 82 21.04 17.95 -42.81
CA ALA A 82 21.40 18.69 -41.59
C ALA A 82 20.15 19.11 -40.78
N ALA A 83 19.12 19.63 -41.46
CA ALA A 83 17.85 19.99 -40.83
C ALA A 83 17.13 18.75 -40.25
N MET A 84 17.14 17.62 -40.97
CA MET A 84 16.55 16.36 -40.50
C MET A 84 17.28 15.82 -39.28
N MET A 85 18.62 15.87 -39.25
CA MET A 85 19.42 15.44 -38.10
C MET A 85 19.15 16.30 -36.87
N ILE A 86 19.13 17.64 -37.00
CA ILE A 86 18.79 18.54 -35.89
C ILE A 86 17.38 18.26 -35.36
N PHE A 87 16.43 18.04 -36.26
CA PHE A 87 15.05 17.69 -35.88
C PHE A 87 14.98 16.34 -35.17
N LEU A 88 15.66 15.31 -35.69
CA LEU A 88 15.66 13.98 -35.10
C LEU A 88 16.34 13.96 -33.73
N THR A 89 17.46 14.68 -33.57
CA THR A 89 18.13 14.86 -32.28
C THR A 89 17.26 15.65 -31.30
N GLY A 90 16.58 16.71 -31.75
CA GLY A 90 15.65 17.47 -30.93
C GLY A 90 14.44 16.64 -30.47
N VAL A 91 13.85 15.85 -31.37
CA VAL A 91 12.74 14.94 -31.06
C VAL A 91 13.17 13.84 -30.11
N LEU A 92 14.34 13.23 -30.34
CA LEU A 92 14.90 12.20 -29.46
C LEU A 92 15.18 12.77 -28.06
N PHE A 93 15.76 13.97 -27.98
CA PHE A 93 16.09 14.63 -26.72
C PHE A 93 14.85 15.06 -25.92
N VAL A 94 13.83 15.61 -26.59
CA VAL A 94 12.54 15.97 -25.96
C VAL A 94 11.73 14.74 -25.56
N GLY A 95 11.81 13.66 -26.34
CA GLY A 95 11.19 12.37 -26.02
C GLY A 95 11.82 11.68 -24.82
N VAL A 96 13.15 11.70 -24.71
CA VAL A 96 13.92 11.06 -23.63
C VAL A 96 13.93 11.91 -22.34
N SER A 97 13.87 13.23 -22.43
CA SER A 97 14.04 14.13 -21.27
C SER A 97 12.75 14.52 -20.57
N ARG A 98 11.57 14.09 -21.03
CA ARG A 98 10.32 14.38 -20.30
C ARG A 98 10.23 13.44 -19.10
N PRO A 99 10.45 13.92 -17.86
CA PRO A 99 10.32 13.07 -16.69
C PRO A 99 8.91 12.52 -16.64
N ASN A 100 8.80 11.21 -16.50
CA ASN A 100 7.52 10.52 -16.48
C ASN A 100 6.60 11.19 -15.45
N PRO A 101 5.33 11.54 -15.79
CA PRO A 101 4.41 12.14 -14.83
C PRO A 101 4.27 11.35 -13.53
N VAL A 102 4.44 10.03 -13.60
CA VAL A 102 4.39 9.11 -12.46
C VAL A 102 5.59 9.27 -11.56
N GLU A 103 6.80 9.32 -12.13
CA GLU A 103 8.02 9.57 -11.36
C GLU A 103 8.01 10.93 -10.67
N ARG A 104 7.48 11.97 -11.34
CA ARG A 104 7.32 13.28 -10.67
C ARG A 104 6.39 13.18 -9.47
N LEU A 105 5.33 12.37 -9.58
CA LEU A 105 4.36 12.18 -8.50
C LEU A 105 4.94 11.33 -7.37
N ALA A 106 5.68 10.27 -7.70
CA ALA A 106 6.43 9.45 -6.76
C ALA A 106 7.49 10.29 -6.02
N ARG A 107 8.24 11.14 -6.73
CA ARG A 107 9.18 12.08 -6.11
C ARG A 107 8.47 13.10 -5.21
N LYS A 108 7.36 13.68 -5.67
CA LYS A 108 6.58 14.67 -4.90
C LYS A 108 6.08 14.08 -3.58
N HIS A 109 5.68 12.82 -3.58
CA HIS A 109 5.14 12.11 -2.42
C HIS A 109 6.13 11.07 -1.87
N ALA A 110 7.44 11.28 -2.06
CA ALA A 110 8.47 10.38 -1.58
C ALA A 110 8.35 10.18 -0.06
N GLY A 111 8.42 8.92 0.39
CA GLY A 111 8.23 8.55 1.79
C GLY A 111 6.77 8.50 2.26
N ARG A 112 5.80 8.88 1.41
CA ARG A 112 4.34 8.79 1.66
C ARG A 112 3.66 7.64 0.92
N TYR A 113 4.45 6.68 0.46
CA TYR A 113 3.98 5.39 -0.02
C TYR A 113 4.97 4.30 0.41
N VAL A 114 4.48 3.06 0.48
CA VAL A 114 5.27 1.86 0.76
C VAL A 114 4.94 0.82 -0.30
N VAL A 115 5.98 0.31 -0.96
CA VAL A 115 5.87 -0.78 -1.93
C VAL A 115 6.15 -2.09 -1.20
N PRO A 116 5.18 -3.02 -1.07
CA PRO A 116 5.40 -4.26 -0.34
C PRO A 116 6.54 -5.10 -0.91
N ALA A 117 6.74 -5.11 -2.23
CA ALA A 117 7.83 -5.84 -2.89
C ALA A 117 9.25 -5.45 -2.42
N GLU A 118 9.43 -4.31 -1.75
CA GLU A 118 10.72 -3.86 -1.21
C GLU A 118 10.93 -4.21 0.27
N LEU A 119 9.90 -4.73 0.92
CA LEU A 119 9.96 -5.15 2.30
C LEU A 119 10.67 -6.51 2.42
N ASP A 120 11.38 -6.70 3.53
CA ASP A 120 11.94 -8.01 3.86
C ASP A 120 10.89 -8.95 4.45
N ASP A 121 11.17 -10.26 4.46
CA ASP A 121 10.19 -11.30 4.79
C ASP A 121 9.44 -11.07 6.11
N PRO A 122 10.10 -10.67 7.23
CA PRO A 122 9.36 -10.43 8.48
C PRO A 122 8.45 -9.19 8.42
N ALA A 123 8.83 -8.16 7.66
CA ALA A 123 7.98 -6.98 7.45
C ALA A 123 6.78 -7.31 6.55
N LEU A 124 7.01 -8.12 5.51
CA LEU A 124 5.97 -8.62 4.62
C LEU A 124 4.92 -9.44 5.36
N ASP A 125 5.33 -10.34 6.27
CA ASP A 125 4.40 -11.16 7.06
C ASP A 125 3.48 -10.30 7.93
N LEU A 126 4.06 -9.36 8.71
CA LEU A 126 3.28 -8.44 9.54
C LEU A 126 2.29 -7.62 8.72
N LEU A 127 2.73 -7.11 7.57
CA LEU A 127 1.87 -6.33 6.68
C LEU A 127 0.75 -7.19 6.08
N ALA A 128 1.05 -8.41 5.65
CA ALA A 128 0.08 -9.34 5.10
C ALA A 128 -1.02 -9.69 6.12
N ARG A 129 -0.62 -9.92 7.37
CA ARG A 129 -1.52 -10.16 8.51
C ARG A 129 -2.44 -8.98 8.78
N ALA A 130 -1.90 -7.76 8.87
CA ALA A 130 -2.69 -6.54 9.05
C ALA A 130 -3.70 -6.33 7.91
N ARG A 131 -3.27 -6.47 6.65
CA ARG A 131 -4.13 -6.36 5.47
C ARG A 131 -5.25 -7.40 5.49
N ARG A 132 -4.94 -8.63 5.90
CA ARG A 132 -5.93 -9.70 6.03
C ARG A 132 -6.97 -9.36 7.08
N ALA A 133 -6.55 -8.91 8.27
CA ALA A 133 -7.46 -8.50 9.33
C ALA A 133 -8.42 -7.41 8.86
N ILE A 134 -7.91 -6.35 8.22
CA ILE A 134 -8.73 -5.26 7.69
C ILE A 134 -9.70 -5.77 6.61
N ARG A 135 -9.22 -6.59 5.67
CA ARG A 135 -10.09 -7.18 4.64
C ARG A 135 -11.20 -8.04 5.23
N ASP A 136 -10.92 -8.80 6.29
CA ASP A 136 -11.92 -9.62 6.96
C ASP A 136 -12.99 -8.74 7.62
N VAL A 137 -12.62 -7.57 8.17
CA VAL A 137 -13.57 -6.59 8.72
C VAL A 137 -14.40 -5.94 7.62
N THR A 138 -13.75 -5.32 6.63
CA THR A 138 -14.45 -4.60 5.54
C THR A 138 -15.26 -5.55 4.65
N GLY A 139 -14.84 -6.82 4.59
CA GLY A 139 -15.54 -7.90 3.88
C GLY A 139 -16.67 -8.56 4.67
N SER A 140 -16.88 -8.19 5.94
CA SER A 140 -17.96 -8.74 6.76
C SER A 140 -19.34 -8.19 6.35
N ARG A 141 -20.40 -8.97 6.58
CA ARG A 141 -21.77 -8.52 6.30
C ARG A 141 -22.22 -7.48 7.33
N VAL A 142 -21.83 -7.65 8.59
CA VAL A 142 -22.10 -6.66 9.65
C VAL A 142 -21.54 -5.27 9.32
N HIS A 143 -20.35 -5.18 8.70
CA HIS A 143 -19.81 -3.92 8.20
C HIS A 143 -20.63 -3.39 7.00
N ARG A 144 -20.93 -4.24 6.01
CA ARG A 144 -21.73 -3.83 4.82
C ARG A 144 -23.15 -3.36 5.17
N LEU A 145 -23.73 -3.85 6.26
CA LEU A 145 -25.03 -3.43 6.76
C LEU A 145 -24.96 -2.18 7.65
N GLY A 146 -23.77 -1.61 7.87
CA GLY A 146 -23.59 -0.42 8.70
C GLY A 146 -23.83 -0.66 10.19
N LEU A 147 -23.70 -1.90 10.67
CA LEU A 147 -23.91 -2.25 12.08
C LEU A 147 -22.69 -1.93 12.95
N LEU A 148 -21.53 -1.73 12.32
CA LEU A 148 -20.29 -1.29 12.96
C LEU A 148 -20.09 0.21 12.77
N ASP A 149 -19.27 0.83 13.60
CA ASP A 149 -18.90 2.24 13.43
C ASP A 149 -18.21 2.46 12.07
N ALA A 150 -18.86 3.23 11.20
CA ALA A 150 -18.38 3.54 9.86
C ALA A 150 -17.11 4.41 9.89
N ILE A 151 -16.99 5.33 10.85
CA ILE A 151 -15.80 6.20 10.97
C ILE A 151 -14.59 5.35 11.35
N ALA A 152 -14.77 4.47 12.33
CA ALA A 152 -13.71 3.59 12.79
C ALA A 152 -13.23 2.64 11.67
N ASN A 153 -14.12 2.16 10.81
CA ASN A 153 -13.76 1.25 9.72
C ASN A 153 -13.24 1.93 8.45
N ASP A 154 -13.84 3.05 8.03
CA ASP A 154 -13.56 3.66 6.72
C ASP A 154 -12.44 4.69 6.78
N VAL A 155 -12.14 5.24 7.97
CA VAL A 155 -11.10 6.27 8.17
C VAL A 155 -9.94 5.70 8.98
N VAL A 156 -10.22 5.14 10.16
CA VAL A 156 -9.15 4.73 11.09
C VAL A 156 -8.41 3.49 10.59
N LEU A 157 -9.09 2.46 10.05
CA LEU A 157 -8.39 1.26 9.57
C LEU A 157 -7.41 1.54 8.41
N PRO A 158 -7.75 2.33 7.37
CA PRO A 158 -6.78 2.73 6.36
C PRO A 158 -5.58 3.50 6.92
N GLU A 159 -5.80 4.40 7.88
CA GLU A 159 -4.72 5.13 8.56
C GLU A 159 -3.80 4.17 9.33
N ARG A 160 -4.37 3.24 10.11
CA ARG A 160 -3.59 2.22 10.84
C ARG A 160 -2.79 1.33 9.91
N LEU A 161 -3.37 0.93 8.78
CA LEU A 161 -2.65 0.15 7.78
C LEU A 161 -1.45 0.90 7.21
N TRP A 162 -1.63 2.19 6.92
CA TRP A 162 -0.54 3.05 6.45
C TRP A 162 0.55 3.22 7.51
N GLU A 163 0.19 3.48 8.77
CA GLU A 163 1.15 3.58 9.88
C GLU A 163 1.97 2.29 10.02
N ILE A 164 1.32 1.12 9.99
CA ILE A 164 1.99 -0.17 10.05
C ILE A 164 2.92 -0.34 8.84
N ALA A 165 2.44 -0.09 7.63
CA ALA A 165 3.23 -0.20 6.41
C ALA A 165 4.49 0.70 6.46
N HIS A 166 4.33 1.94 6.92
CA HIS A 166 5.44 2.88 7.08
C HIS A 166 6.46 2.39 8.11
N LEU A 167 6.00 1.92 9.28
CA LEU A 167 6.89 1.43 10.33
C LEU A 167 7.66 0.18 9.90
N VAL A 168 7.00 -0.79 9.26
CA VAL A 168 7.69 -2.01 8.80
C VAL A 168 8.70 -1.70 7.70
N ARG A 169 8.44 -0.71 6.83
CA ARG A 169 9.45 -0.21 5.87
C ARG A 169 10.68 0.33 6.58
N VAL A 170 10.49 1.16 7.60
CA VAL A 170 11.60 1.68 8.41
C VAL A 170 12.36 0.54 9.10
N HIS A 171 11.67 -0.51 9.57
CA HIS A 171 12.34 -1.68 10.14
C HIS A 171 13.18 -2.44 9.11
N THR A 172 12.68 -2.61 7.89
CA THR A 172 13.43 -3.22 6.78
C THR A 172 14.69 -2.40 6.47
N ASP A 173 14.55 -1.08 6.33
CA ASP A 173 15.67 -0.17 6.07
C ASP A 173 16.74 -0.26 7.18
N LEU A 174 16.33 -0.21 8.45
CA LEU A 174 17.25 -0.30 9.59
C LEU A 174 17.93 -1.68 9.69
N ARG A 175 17.23 -2.77 9.36
CA ARG A 175 17.84 -4.11 9.32
C ARG A 175 18.88 -4.21 8.21
N ALA A 176 18.61 -3.66 7.03
CA ALA A 176 19.56 -3.62 5.93
C ALA A 176 20.82 -2.80 6.30
N GLU A 177 20.65 -1.63 6.91
CA GLU A 177 21.76 -0.80 7.40
C GLU A 177 22.61 -1.52 8.46
N GLN A 178 21.97 -2.21 9.41
CA GLN A 178 22.68 -3.00 10.42
C GLN A 178 23.42 -4.18 9.81
N ALA A 179 22.84 -4.87 8.82
CA ALA A 179 23.50 -5.98 8.12
C ALA A 179 24.76 -5.51 7.38
N LEU A 180 24.70 -4.34 6.73
CA LEU A 180 25.86 -3.72 6.08
C LEU A 180 26.94 -3.33 7.09
N ALA A 181 26.58 -2.68 8.20
CA ALA A 181 27.52 -2.30 9.24
C ALA A 181 28.23 -3.49 9.90
N LEU A 182 27.54 -4.64 10.02
CA LEU A 182 28.13 -5.89 10.54
C LEU A 182 29.01 -6.62 9.53
N THR A 183 28.92 -6.26 8.25
CA THR A 183 29.80 -6.81 7.20
C THR A 183 31.17 -6.12 7.19
N GLU A 184 31.25 -4.91 7.74
CA GLU A 184 32.52 -4.20 8.00
C GLU A 184 33.24 -4.78 9.24
N VAL A 185 34.49 -4.38 9.48
CA VAL A 185 35.31 -4.93 10.58
C VAL A 185 34.60 -4.74 11.93
N ILE A 186 34.19 -5.86 12.54
CA ILE A 186 33.50 -5.88 13.83
C ILE A 186 34.49 -5.58 14.94
N THR A 187 34.43 -4.36 15.47
CA THR A 187 35.17 -3.95 16.67
C THR A 187 34.29 -4.06 17.93
N PRO A 188 34.87 -4.28 19.12
CA PRO A 188 34.14 -4.22 20.38
C PRO A 188 33.41 -2.88 20.59
N GLU A 189 34.02 -1.79 20.14
CA GLU A 189 33.47 -0.43 20.19
C GLU A 189 32.23 -0.31 19.29
N LEU A 190 32.29 -0.81 18.05
CA LEU A 190 31.14 -0.84 17.15
C LEU A 190 30.00 -1.70 17.71
N THR A 191 30.33 -2.84 18.33
CA THR A 191 29.35 -3.72 18.96
C THR A 191 28.62 -3.02 20.12
N ALA A 192 29.35 -2.25 20.93
CA ALA A 192 28.77 -1.47 22.03
C ALA A 192 27.81 -0.38 21.54
N VAL A 193 28.07 0.23 20.38
CA VAL A 193 27.19 1.23 19.75
C VAL A 193 25.96 0.60 19.10
N LEU A 194 26.11 -0.57 18.46
CA LEU A 194 25.00 -1.23 17.76
C LEU A 194 23.98 -1.88 18.70
N LYS A 195 24.42 -2.36 19.87
CA LYS A 195 23.53 -3.08 20.80
C LYS A 195 22.29 -2.26 21.24
N PRO A 196 22.40 -1.00 21.68
CA PRO A 196 21.22 -0.17 21.98
C PRO A 196 20.31 0.05 20.78
N GLN A 197 20.86 0.15 19.55
CA GLN A 197 20.07 0.33 18.33
C GLN A 197 19.26 -0.92 17.98
N GLN A 198 19.88 -2.11 18.13
CA GLN A 198 19.20 -3.40 17.98
C GLN A 198 18.09 -3.57 19.02
N ASP A 199 18.33 -3.16 20.28
CA ASP A 199 17.32 -3.17 21.33
C ASP A 199 16.14 -2.25 21.02
N ALA A 200 16.41 -1.03 20.53
CA ALA A 200 15.38 -0.09 20.12
C ALA A 200 14.55 -0.64 18.94
N LEU A 201 15.21 -1.20 17.93
CA LEU A 201 14.54 -1.82 16.78
C LEU A 201 13.65 -2.99 17.22
N ARG A 202 14.17 -3.88 18.08
CA ARG A 202 13.40 -5.01 18.62
C ARG A 202 12.16 -4.56 19.40
N ARG A 203 12.28 -3.52 20.23
CA ARG A 203 11.10 -2.95 20.94
C ARG A 203 10.09 -2.36 19.96
N SER A 204 10.56 -1.67 18.92
CA SER A 204 9.69 -1.10 17.89
C SER A 204 8.94 -2.20 17.11
N VAL A 205 9.64 -3.28 16.72
CA VAL A 205 9.03 -4.46 16.08
C VAL A 205 7.99 -5.09 17.00
N ALA A 206 8.29 -5.28 18.28
CA ALA A 206 7.32 -5.83 19.24
C ALA A 206 6.06 -4.96 19.35
N ALA A 207 6.22 -3.63 19.41
CA ALA A 207 5.08 -2.71 19.47
C ALA A 207 4.22 -2.75 18.19
N VAL A 208 4.83 -2.90 17.01
CA VAL A 208 4.07 -3.06 15.74
C VAL A 208 3.36 -4.40 15.71
N THR A 209 4.01 -5.48 16.15
CA THR A 209 3.38 -6.80 16.25
C THR A 209 2.17 -6.78 17.15
N GLU A 210 2.22 -6.08 18.29
CA GLU A 210 1.07 -5.92 19.19
C GLU A 210 -0.09 -5.19 18.51
N ARG A 211 0.18 -4.10 17.78
CA ARG A 211 -0.87 -3.40 17.00
C ARG A 211 -1.51 -4.30 15.94
N VAL A 212 -0.73 -5.14 15.28
CA VAL A 212 -1.27 -6.12 14.33
C VAL A 212 -2.15 -7.15 15.05
N TRP A 213 -1.73 -7.60 16.23
CA TRP A 213 -2.52 -8.52 17.04
C TRP A 213 -3.86 -7.90 17.50
N GLU A 214 -3.87 -6.63 17.90
CA GLU A 214 -5.10 -5.90 18.22
C GLU A 214 -6.07 -5.84 17.02
N LEU A 215 -5.55 -5.59 15.81
CA LEU A 215 -6.35 -5.61 14.58
C LEU A 215 -6.90 -7.01 14.28
N GLU A 216 -6.12 -8.06 14.48
CA GLU A 216 -6.56 -9.45 14.31
C GLU A 216 -7.64 -9.83 15.33
N ALA A 217 -7.49 -9.39 16.59
CA ALA A 217 -8.48 -9.57 17.63
C ALA A 217 -9.78 -8.82 17.32
N TYR A 218 -9.69 -7.62 16.76
CA TYR A 218 -10.84 -6.87 16.26
C TYR A 218 -11.54 -7.62 15.12
N ALA A 219 -10.79 -8.07 14.11
CA ALA A 219 -11.33 -8.88 13.01
C ALA A 219 -12.01 -10.17 13.50
N SER A 220 -11.47 -10.78 14.56
CA SER A 220 -12.09 -11.96 15.19
C SER A 220 -13.45 -11.63 15.80
N ARG A 221 -13.56 -10.52 16.53
CA ARG A 221 -14.85 -10.04 17.09
C ARG A 221 -15.88 -9.78 15.99
N VAL A 222 -15.45 -9.17 14.89
CA VAL A 222 -16.31 -8.91 13.73
C VAL A 222 -16.81 -10.21 13.09
N ARG A 223 -15.98 -11.25 12.97
CA ARG A 223 -16.42 -12.58 12.49
C ARG A 223 -17.45 -13.23 13.42
N SER A 224 -17.30 -13.07 14.72
CA SER A 224 -18.28 -13.56 15.70
C SER A 224 -19.62 -12.84 15.53
N ALA A 225 -19.60 -11.50 15.37
CA ALA A 225 -20.81 -10.72 15.08
C ALA A 225 -21.47 -11.15 13.75
N ASP A 226 -20.68 -11.40 12.70
CA ASP A 226 -21.19 -11.89 11.41
C ASP A 226 -21.86 -13.25 11.53
N SER A 227 -21.31 -14.14 12.37
CA SER A 227 -21.86 -15.47 12.64
C SER A 227 -23.17 -15.38 13.42
N ALA A 228 -23.22 -14.51 14.43
CA ALA A 228 -24.45 -14.23 15.20
C ALA A 228 -25.55 -13.63 14.30
N LEU A 229 -25.20 -12.74 13.37
CA LEU A 229 -26.15 -12.15 12.43
C LEU A 229 -26.77 -13.24 11.53
N ARG A 230 -25.95 -14.13 10.96
CA ARG A 230 -26.46 -15.23 10.13
C ARG A 230 -27.39 -16.16 10.90
N ALA A 231 -27.06 -16.46 12.16
CA ALA A 231 -27.92 -17.28 13.00
C ALA A 231 -29.27 -16.58 13.27
N SER A 232 -29.27 -15.26 13.48
CA SER A 232 -30.49 -14.48 13.73
C SER A 232 -31.41 -14.47 12.51
N GLU A 233 -30.85 -14.38 11.30
CA GLU A 233 -31.63 -14.41 10.06
C GLU A 233 -32.24 -15.79 9.79
N LEU A 234 -31.50 -16.88 10.06
CA LEU A 234 -32.04 -18.23 9.98
C LEU A 234 -33.21 -18.41 10.96
N GLN A 235 -33.12 -17.84 12.13
CA GLN A 235 -34.18 -17.89 13.13
C GLN A 235 -35.41 -17.05 12.74
N GLU A 236 -35.25 -15.88 12.11
CA GLU A 236 -36.39 -15.13 11.58
C GLU A 236 -37.16 -15.95 10.52
N SER A 237 -36.44 -16.75 9.74
CA SER A 237 -37.05 -17.71 8.81
C SER A 237 -37.83 -18.84 9.51
N ASN A 238 -37.57 -19.09 10.81
CA ASN A 238 -38.32 -20.06 11.61
C ASN A 238 -39.73 -19.59 12.02
N GLY A 239 -40.11 -18.36 11.69
CA GLY A 239 -41.48 -17.86 11.90
C GLY A 239 -42.55 -18.78 11.28
N LYS A 240 -42.25 -19.44 10.17
CA LYS A 240 -43.15 -20.43 9.53
C LYS A 240 -43.33 -21.70 10.38
N TYR A 241 -42.30 -22.12 11.12
CA TYR A 241 -42.39 -23.25 12.05
C TYR A 241 -43.12 -22.86 13.32
N LEU A 242 -42.92 -21.64 13.82
CA LEU A 242 -43.70 -21.10 14.95
C LEU A 242 -45.20 -21.02 14.61
N GLU A 243 -45.54 -20.53 13.41
CA GLU A 243 -46.93 -20.48 12.93
C GLU A 243 -47.53 -21.88 12.78
N LEU A 244 -46.75 -22.83 12.25
CA LEU A 244 -47.17 -24.23 12.16
C LEU A 244 -47.41 -24.84 13.54
N LEU A 245 -46.49 -24.66 14.48
CA LEU A 245 -46.57 -25.20 15.84
C LEU A 245 -47.74 -24.59 16.63
N ALA A 246 -47.96 -23.28 16.49
CA ALA A 246 -49.10 -22.59 17.08
C ALA A 246 -50.43 -23.14 16.54
N ARG A 247 -50.48 -23.49 15.25
CA ARG A 247 -51.66 -24.08 14.61
C ARG A 247 -51.87 -25.55 14.95
N THR A 248 -50.82 -26.28 15.35
CA THR A 248 -50.93 -27.65 15.87
C THR A 248 -51.17 -27.72 17.39
N GLY A 249 -51.21 -26.58 18.09
CA GLY A 249 -51.48 -26.52 19.53
C GLY A 249 -50.31 -26.92 20.44
N ASP A 250 -49.08 -26.93 19.91
CA ASP A 250 -47.89 -27.29 20.69
C ASP A 250 -47.27 -26.04 21.35
N GLU A 251 -47.91 -25.59 22.44
CA GLU A 251 -47.49 -24.38 23.18
C GLU A 251 -46.12 -24.52 23.87
N GLU A 252 -45.67 -25.74 24.15
CA GLU A 252 -44.36 -25.99 24.77
C GLU A 252 -43.23 -25.77 23.75
N SER A 253 -43.35 -26.34 22.55
CA SER A 253 -42.40 -26.13 21.46
C SER A 253 -42.36 -24.67 21.00
N VAL A 254 -43.49 -23.96 20.99
CA VAL A 254 -43.54 -22.52 20.71
C VAL A 254 -42.74 -21.71 21.75
N ARG A 255 -42.90 -22.02 23.04
CA ARG A 255 -42.17 -21.34 24.13
C ARG A 255 -40.67 -21.61 24.06
N ALA A 256 -40.26 -22.85 23.82
CA ALA A 256 -38.85 -23.22 23.71
C ALA A 256 -38.16 -22.48 22.55
N LEU A 257 -38.76 -22.51 21.36
CA LEU A 257 -38.21 -21.86 20.17
C LEU A 257 -38.17 -20.33 20.29
N SER A 258 -39.14 -19.74 21.00
CA SER A 258 -39.15 -18.29 21.31
C SER A 258 -38.06 -17.91 22.33
N ALA A 259 -37.79 -18.74 23.33
CA ALA A 259 -36.73 -18.47 24.31
C ALA A 259 -35.33 -18.55 23.69
N GLU A 260 -35.10 -19.53 22.80
CA GLU A 260 -33.87 -19.62 22.01
C GLU A 260 -33.70 -18.37 21.13
N ALA A 261 -34.80 -17.89 20.57
CA ALA A 261 -34.83 -16.69 19.75
C ALA A 261 -34.38 -15.41 20.47
N ASP A 262 -34.86 -15.24 21.70
CA ASP A 262 -34.49 -14.10 22.56
C ASP A 262 -33.04 -14.19 23.05
N ALA A 263 -32.53 -15.40 23.29
CA ALA A 263 -31.14 -15.61 23.67
C ALA A 263 -30.19 -15.23 22.53
N LEU A 264 -30.49 -15.65 21.31
CA LEU A 264 -29.65 -15.36 20.15
C LEU A 264 -29.63 -13.87 19.78
N THR A 265 -30.78 -13.20 19.87
CA THR A 265 -30.89 -11.75 19.65
C THR A 265 -30.02 -10.96 20.65
N ARG A 266 -29.96 -11.38 21.91
CA ARG A 266 -29.07 -10.77 22.92
C ARG A 266 -27.60 -10.98 22.57
N THR A 267 -27.21 -12.20 22.21
CA THR A 267 -25.84 -12.52 21.78
C THR A 267 -25.41 -11.67 20.57
N LEU A 268 -26.31 -11.44 19.60
CA LEU A 268 -26.02 -10.56 18.47
C LEU A 268 -25.79 -9.12 18.93
N ARG A 269 -26.65 -8.56 19.77
CA ARG A 269 -26.49 -7.19 20.29
C ARG A 269 -25.18 -7.04 21.05
N GLU A 270 -24.83 -8.00 21.89
CA GLU A 270 -23.56 -8.00 22.64
C GLU A 270 -22.36 -8.09 21.70
N ALA A 271 -22.40 -8.97 20.71
CA ALA A 271 -21.31 -9.12 19.73
C ALA A 271 -21.12 -7.86 18.86
N VAL A 272 -22.22 -7.19 18.47
CA VAL A 272 -22.17 -5.93 17.73
C VAL A 272 -21.63 -4.80 18.61
N ALA A 273 -22.08 -4.69 19.87
CA ALA A 273 -21.58 -3.69 20.80
C ALA A 273 -20.06 -3.82 21.03
N VAL A 274 -19.57 -5.05 21.18
CA VAL A 274 -18.12 -5.35 21.27
C VAL A 274 -17.37 -5.01 19.98
N GLY A 275 -18.03 -5.12 18.81
CA GLY A 275 -17.48 -4.73 17.52
C GLY A 275 -17.48 -3.22 17.25
N GLN A 276 -18.20 -2.43 18.05
CA GLN A 276 -18.26 -0.96 17.92
C GLN A 276 -17.17 -0.25 18.75
N THR A 277 -16.59 -0.91 19.75
CA THR A 277 -15.49 -0.35 20.55
C THR A 277 -14.14 -0.70 19.93
N LEU A 278 -13.48 0.31 19.34
CA LEU A 278 -12.11 0.26 18.83
C LEU A 278 -11.14 0.98 19.78
#